data_AF-A0A0W8G1V9-F1
#
_entry.id   AF-A0A0W8G1V9-F1
#
_cell.length_a   1.000
_cell.length_b   1.000
_cell.length_c   1.000
_cell.angle_alpha   90.00
_cell.angle_beta   90.00
_cell.angle_gamma   90.00
#
_symmetry.space_group_name_H-M   'P 1'
#
loop_
_entity.id
_entity.type
_entity.pdbx_description
1 polymer ?
#
loop_
_entity_poly.entity_id
_entity_poly.type
_entity_poly.pdbx_seq_one_letter_code
_entity_poly.pdbx_strand_id
1 'polypeptide(L)'
;MTISKSDLLTHTFSKKLFGYRPAEVDATLREAAETLDRLAGERAELLRRVAEMERDLREFREREATLRDTLMTTQTIVGDMKEKARTEAVALVDEARRQADALDEAARRRLEGEKARLEALFRQRERFEQQMRDLLLAHARLLNAPDDGRGRDALDQSRALAGEQGGDAAGGDFLFGEEPA
;
A
#
# COMPACT_ATOMS: atom_id res chain seq x y z
N MET A 1 -0.51 30.67 -73.76
CA MET A 1 0.78 31.05 -74.37
C MET A 1 1.40 32.14 -73.51
N THR A 2 2.47 31.83 -72.78
CA THR A 2 3.19 32.82 -71.98
C THR A 2 4.36 33.31 -72.81
N ILE A 3 4.24 34.52 -73.36
CA ILE A 3 5.31 35.16 -74.10
C ILE A 3 6.38 35.59 -73.08
N SER A 4 7.61 35.10 -73.22
CA SER A 4 8.74 35.49 -72.36
C SER A 4 9.26 36.87 -72.78
N LYS A 5 9.99 37.58 -71.89
CA LYS A 5 10.73 38.80 -72.27
C LYS A 5 11.62 38.56 -73.48
N SER A 6 12.33 37.43 -73.49
CA SER A 6 13.18 37.04 -74.61
C SER A 6 12.40 36.92 -75.92
N ASP A 7 11.17 36.37 -75.86
CA ASP A 7 10.30 36.24 -77.02
C ASP A 7 9.81 37.61 -77.51
N LEU A 8 9.48 38.54 -76.60
CA LEU A 8 9.07 39.91 -76.95
C LEU A 8 10.20 40.72 -77.59
N LEU A 9 11.43 40.57 -77.11
CA LEU A 9 12.59 41.31 -77.60
C LEU A 9 13.12 40.78 -78.94
N THR A 10 12.88 39.51 -79.26
CA THR A 10 13.27 38.90 -80.54
C THR A 10 12.16 38.89 -81.58
N HIS A 11 10.93 39.27 -81.22
CA HIS A 11 9.82 39.31 -82.15
C HIS A 11 9.98 40.45 -83.17
N THR A 12 9.83 40.14 -84.45
CA THR A 12 9.90 41.11 -85.54
C THR A 12 8.58 41.18 -86.28
N PHE A 13 8.04 42.39 -86.46
CA PHE A 13 6.77 42.61 -87.14
C PHE A 13 6.96 42.82 -88.64
N SER A 14 6.05 42.27 -89.46
CA SER A 14 6.00 42.52 -90.90
C SER A 14 5.63 43.98 -91.21
N LYS A 15 6.33 44.65 -92.12
CA LYS A 15 6.08 46.05 -92.50
C LYS A 15 4.92 46.15 -93.51
N LYS A 16 4.01 47.11 -93.31
CA LYS A 16 2.90 47.47 -94.23
C LYS A 16 2.84 48.99 -94.45
N LEU A 17 2.33 49.42 -95.61
CA LEU A 17 2.37 50.82 -96.09
C LEU A 17 1.66 51.84 -95.17
N PHE A 18 0.68 51.41 -94.36
CA PHE A 18 -0.05 52.24 -93.38
C PHE A 18 0.10 51.69 -91.93
N GLY A 19 1.30 51.24 -91.56
CA GLY A 19 1.57 50.65 -90.24
C GLY A 19 1.97 51.65 -89.15
N TYR A 20 2.03 51.18 -87.90
CA TYR A 20 2.57 51.92 -86.76
C TYR A 20 4.06 52.23 -86.93
N ARG A 21 4.54 53.29 -86.26
CA ARG A 21 5.95 53.68 -86.30
C ARG A 21 6.81 52.63 -85.59
N PRO A 22 7.82 52.03 -86.27
CA PRO A 22 8.63 50.96 -85.69
C PRO A 22 9.33 51.36 -84.39
N ALA A 23 9.87 52.59 -84.30
CA ALA A 23 10.59 53.05 -83.12
C ALA A 23 9.71 53.17 -81.86
N GLU A 24 8.45 53.60 -82.01
CA GLU A 24 7.49 53.68 -80.90
C GLU A 24 7.08 52.27 -80.46
N VAL A 25 6.82 51.37 -81.41
CA VAL A 25 6.50 49.96 -81.13
C VAL A 25 7.65 49.27 -80.40
N ASP A 26 8.89 49.43 -80.87
CA ASP A 26 10.08 48.84 -80.23
C ASP A 26 10.29 49.36 -78.80
N ALA A 27 10.01 50.64 -78.54
CA ALA A 27 10.08 51.22 -77.20
C ALA A 27 9.02 50.61 -76.26
N THR A 28 7.76 50.52 -76.72
CA THR A 28 6.68 49.89 -75.94
C THR A 28 6.93 48.40 -75.72
N LEU A 29 7.50 47.67 -76.69
CA LEU A 29 7.87 46.27 -76.52
C LEU A 29 8.94 46.09 -75.44
N ARG A 30 9.95 46.98 -75.37
CA ARG A 30 10.97 46.93 -74.30
C ARG A 30 10.35 47.16 -72.93
N GLU A 31 9.51 48.19 -72.80
CA GLU A 31 8.82 48.50 -71.54
C GLU A 31 7.87 47.36 -71.10
N ALA A 32 7.14 46.77 -72.04
CA ALA A 32 6.29 45.61 -71.79
C ALA A 32 7.11 44.40 -71.33
N ALA A 33 8.27 44.17 -71.97
CA ALA A 33 9.15 43.06 -71.63
C ALA A 33 9.82 43.22 -70.26
N GLU A 34 10.21 44.44 -69.86
CA GLU A 34 10.69 44.75 -68.51
C GLU A 34 9.58 44.58 -67.45
N THR A 35 8.37 45.04 -67.76
CA THR A 35 7.23 44.87 -66.86
C THR A 35 6.86 43.40 -66.65
N LEU A 36 6.92 42.59 -67.72
CA LEU A 36 6.70 41.15 -67.64
C LEU A 36 7.75 40.43 -66.80
N ASP A 37 9.03 40.79 -66.95
CA ASP A 37 10.12 40.25 -66.12
C ASP A 37 9.89 40.57 -64.64
N ARG A 38 9.56 41.82 -64.32
CA ARG A 38 9.26 42.24 -62.95
C ARG A 38 8.09 41.46 -62.37
N LEU A 39 6.98 41.35 -63.10
CA LEU A 39 5.80 40.58 -62.68
C LEU A 39 6.11 39.09 -62.52
N ALA A 40 6.96 38.52 -63.39
CA ALA A 40 7.39 37.13 -63.26
C ALA A 40 8.23 36.91 -61.99
N GLY A 41 9.12 37.86 -61.66
CA GLY A 41 9.89 37.86 -60.42
C GLY A 41 9.00 37.96 -59.18
N GLU A 42 8.10 38.95 -59.14
CA GLU A 42 7.11 39.12 -58.05
C GLU A 42 6.25 37.87 -57.88
N ARG A 43 5.77 37.28 -58.98
CA ARG A 43 5.00 36.02 -58.95
C ARG A 43 5.82 34.88 -58.37
N ALA A 44 7.09 34.74 -58.76
CA ALA A 44 7.95 33.69 -58.24
C ALA A 44 8.22 33.85 -56.75
N GLU A 45 8.43 35.08 -56.27
CA GLU A 45 8.60 35.39 -54.85
C GLU A 45 7.33 35.09 -54.04
N LEU A 46 6.16 35.55 -54.53
CA LEU A 46 4.88 35.28 -53.89
C LEU A 46 4.59 33.77 -53.80
N LEU A 47 4.87 33.01 -54.86
CA LEU A 47 4.71 31.56 -54.85
C LEU A 47 5.64 30.88 -53.84
N ARG A 48 6.88 31.35 -53.69
CA ARG A 48 7.77 30.84 -52.62
C ARG A 48 7.20 31.13 -51.23
N ARG A 49 6.75 32.36 -50.98
CA ARG A 49 6.16 32.74 -49.68
C ARG A 49 4.90 31.94 -49.37
N VAL A 50 4.05 31.70 -50.36
CA VAL A 50 2.87 30.84 -50.21
C VAL A 50 3.28 29.42 -49.85
N ALA A 51 4.27 28.84 -50.54
CA ALA A 51 4.74 27.49 -50.25
C ALA A 51 5.34 27.36 -48.84
N GLU A 52 6.08 28.37 -48.38
CA GLU A 52 6.61 28.45 -47.01
C GLU A 52 5.48 28.55 -45.98
N MET A 53 4.54 29.48 -46.16
CA MET A 53 3.38 29.63 -45.27
C MET A 53 2.52 28.38 -45.20
N GLU A 54 2.30 27.69 -46.33
CA GLU A 54 1.58 26.42 -46.36
C GLU A 54 2.33 25.32 -45.60
N ARG A 55 3.66 25.32 -45.64
CA ARG A 55 4.48 24.37 -44.86
C ARG A 55 4.33 24.63 -43.37
N ASP A 56 4.48 25.87 -42.95
CA ASP A 56 4.37 26.26 -41.55
C ASP A 56 2.96 25.98 -41.02
N LEU A 57 1.92 26.25 -41.84
CA LEU A 57 0.54 25.98 -41.47
C LEU A 57 0.28 24.48 -41.28
N ARG A 58 0.89 23.61 -42.10
CA ARG A 58 0.81 22.16 -41.91
C ARG A 58 1.46 21.75 -40.60
N GLU A 59 2.67 22.25 -40.33
CA GLU A 59 3.39 21.96 -39.09
C GLU A 59 2.61 22.43 -37.84
N PHE A 60 2.02 23.62 -37.88
CA PHE A 60 1.17 24.10 -36.78
C PHE A 60 -0.06 23.23 -36.57
N ARG A 61 -0.73 22.77 -37.63
CA ARG A 61 -1.88 21.87 -37.53
C ARG A 61 -1.50 20.51 -36.95
N GLU A 62 -0.36 19.95 -37.34
CA GLU A 62 0.15 18.69 -36.78
C GLU A 62 0.47 18.82 -35.28
N ARG A 63 1.09 19.94 -34.88
CA ARG A 63 1.37 20.26 -33.48
C ARG A 63 0.08 20.45 -32.68
N GLU A 64 -0.90 21.15 -33.23
CA GLU A 64 -2.21 21.37 -32.61
C GLU A 64 -2.97 20.04 -32.42
N ALA A 65 -2.96 19.16 -33.43
CA ALA A 65 -3.55 17.84 -33.33
C ALA A 65 -2.90 17.01 -32.22
N THR A 66 -1.56 16.98 -32.18
CA THR A 66 -0.80 16.29 -31.13
C THR A 66 -1.12 16.83 -29.73
N LEU A 67 -1.20 18.15 -29.59
CA LEU A 67 -1.54 18.80 -28.34
C LEU A 67 -2.96 18.45 -27.90
N ARG A 68 -3.92 18.47 -28.83
CA ARG A 68 -5.31 18.10 -28.56
C ARG A 68 -5.43 16.66 -28.09
N ASP A 69 -4.76 15.74 -28.77
CA ASP A 69 -4.78 14.31 -28.42
C ASP A 69 -4.11 14.07 -27.05
N THR A 70 -3.02 14.80 -26.77
CA THR A 70 -2.35 14.76 -25.46
C THR A 70 -3.28 15.28 -24.36
N LEU A 71 -4.00 16.38 -24.60
CA LEU A 71 -4.95 16.95 -23.63
C LEU A 71 -6.12 15.99 -23.37
N MET A 72 -6.70 15.39 -24.41
CA MET A 72 -7.77 14.41 -24.27
C MET A 72 -7.31 13.17 -23.50
N THR A 73 -6.11 12.66 -23.82
CA THR A 73 -5.51 11.52 -23.12
C THR A 73 -5.25 11.88 -21.65
N THR A 74 -4.68 13.06 -21.38
CA THR A 74 -4.44 13.56 -20.03
C THR A 74 -5.74 13.68 -19.24
N GLN A 75 -6.80 14.21 -19.85
CA GLN A 75 -8.10 14.34 -19.20
C GLN A 75 -8.69 12.97 -18.84
N THR A 76 -8.55 11.98 -19.73
CA THR A 76 -8.97 10.60 -19.49
C THR A 76 -8.19 9.99 -18.33
N ILE A 77 -6.86 10.08 -18.35
CA ILE A 77 -5.99 9.58 -17.27
C ILE A 77 -6.34 10.24 -15.92
N VAL A 78 -6.58 11.54 -15.90
CA VAL A 78 -6.97 12.25 -14.67
C VAL A 78 -8.34 11.78 -14.18
N GLY A 79 -9.29 11.50 -15.09
CA GLY A 79 -10.58 10.91 -14.75
C GLY A 79 -10.43 9.54 -14.10
N ASP A 80 -9.74 8.63 -14.78
CA ASP A 80 -9.49 7.25 -14.32
C ASP A 80 -8.74 7.23 -13.00
N MET A 81 -7.74 8.11 -12.83
CA MET A 81 -6.97 8.23 -11.61
C MET A 81 -7.84 8.71 -10.44
N LYS A 82 -8.77 9.65 -10.67
CA LYS A 82 -9.72 10.09 -9.64
C LYS A 82 -10.69 8.99 -9.25
N GLU A 83 -11.23 8.24 -10.21
CA GLU A 83 -12.14 7.14 -9.95
C GLU A 83 -11.45 6.00 -9.19
N LYS A 84 -10.25 5.63 -9.61
CA LYS A 84 -9.42 4.62 -8.93
C LYS A 84 -9.08 5.06 -7.51
N ALA A 85 -8.60 6.29 -7.31
CA ALA A 85 -8.31 6.82 -5.98
C ALA A 85 -9.55 6.83 -5.07
N ARG A 86 -10.73 7.15 -5.61
CA ARG A 86 -11.99 7.11 -4.85
C ARG A 86 -12.36 5.67 -4.44
N THR A 87 -12.22 4.72 -5.35
CA THR A 87 -12.51 3.30 -5.09
C THR A 87 -11.54 2.73 -4.06
N GLU A 88 -10.24 2.99 -4.21
CA GLU A 88 -9.21 2.57 -3.27
C GLU A 88 -9.40 3.21 -1.89
N ALA A 89 -9.79 4.49 -1.82
CA ALA A 89 -10.08 5.16 -0.56
C ALA A 89 -11.25 4.49 0.18
N VAL A 90 -12.33 4.13 -0.53
CA VAL A 90 -13.46 3.39 0.06
C VAL A 90 -13.00 2.01 0.54
N ALA A 91 -12.26 1.28 -0.28
CA ALA A 91 -11.74 -0.05 0.07
C ALA A 91 -10.81 0.01 1.30
N LEU A 92 -9.97 1.03 1.41
CA LEU A 92 -9.07 1.25 2.54
C LEU A 92 -9.86 1.51 3.83
N VAL A 93 -10.89 2.36 3.77
CA VAL A 93 -11.75 2.64 4.93
C VAL A 93 -12.50 1.37 5.36
N ASP A 94 -13.02 0.59 4.41
CA ASP A 94 -13.73 -0.65 4.72
C ASP A 94 -12.80 -1.74 5.28
N GLU A 95 -11.56 -1.83 4.80
CA GLU A 95 -10.55 -2.70 5.39
C GLU A 95 -10.19 -2.26 6.81
N ALA A 96 -9.96 -0.95 7.04
CA ALA A 96 -9.67 -0.42 8.36
C ALA A 96 -10.81 -0.69 9.36
N ARG A 97 -12.07 -0.57 8.92
CA ARG A 97 -13.25 -0.92 9.73
C ARG A 97 -13.27 -2.41 10.08
N ARG A 98 -13.06 -3.30 9.10
CA ARG A 98 -13.00 -4.75 9.36
C ARG A 98 -11.90 -5.12 10.34
N GLN A 99 -10.73 -4.48 10.23
CA GLN A 99 -9.63 -4.70 11.18
C GLN A 99 -9.95 -4.19 12.58
N ALA A 100 -10.59 -3.03 12.69
CA ALA A 100 -11.06 -2.50 13.97
C ALA A 100 -12.07 -3.43 14.63
N ASP A 101 -13.09 -3.90 13.88
CA ASP A 101 -14.10 -4.83 14.38
C ASP A 101 -13.47 -6.16 14.84
N ALA A 102 -12.51 -6.69 14.08
CA ALA A 102 -11.78 -7.89 14.45
C ALA A 102 -10.95 -7.71 15.72
N LEU A 103 -10.32 -6.54 15.89
CA LEU A 103 -9.53 -6.21 17.07
C LEU A 103 -10.43 -6.08 18.31
N ASP A 104 -11.58 -5.43 18.18
CA ASP A 104 -12.57 -5.29 19.24
C ASP A 104 -13.11 -6.65 19.69
N GLU A 105 -13.46 -7.52 18.74
CA GLU A 105 -13.92 -8.87 19.04
C GLU A 105 -12.82 -9.69 19.75
N ALA A 106 -11.57 -9.60 19.29
CA ALA A 106 -10.44 -10.24 19.95
C ALA A 106 -10.23 -9.71 21.38
N ALA A 107 -10.36 -8.41 21.59
CA ALA A 107 -10.25 -7.79 22.92
C ALA A 107 -11.39 -8.25 23.85
N ARG A 108 -12.63 -8.31 23.36
CA ARG A 108 -13.78 -8.83 24.11
C ARG A 108 -13.57 -10.28 24.52
N ARG A 109 -13.11 -11.15 23.61
CA ARG A 109 -12.80 -12.56 23.93
C ARG A 109 -11.72 -12.70 24.99
N ARG A 110 -10.66 -11.88 24.92
CA ARG A 110 -9.61 -11.85 25.94
C ARG A 110 -10.17 -11.42 27.29
N LEU A 111 -10.98 -10.37 27.32
CA LEU A 111 -11.62 -9.88 28.55
C LEU A 111 -12.49 -10.96 29.20
N GLU A 112 -13.33 -11.64 28.42
CA GLU A 112 -14.16 -12.74 28.95
C GLU A 112 -13.32 -13.92 29.45
N GLY A 113 -12.22 -14.24 28.75
CA GLY A 113 -11.25 -15.24 29.20
C GLY A 113 -10.60 -14.87 30.54
N GLU A 114 -10.19 -13.62 30.71
CA GLU A 114 -9.62 -13.13 31.98
C GLU A 114 -10.64 -13.10 33.11
N LYS A 115 -11.89 -12.70 32.84
CA LYS A 115 -12.98 -12.80 33.84
C LYS A 115 -13.20 -14.24 34.29
N ALA A 116 -13.26 -15.19 33.36
CA ALA A 116 -13.42 -16.60 33.69
C ALA A 116 -12.25 -17.15 34.52
N ARG A 117 -11.01 -16.72 34.22
CA ARG A 117 -9.82 -17.03 35.02
C ARG A 117 -9.93 -16.46 36.43
N LEU A 118 -10.34 -15.20 36.56
CA LEU A 118 -10.54 -14.53 37.85
C LEU A 118 -11.56 -15.29 38.71
N GLU A 119 -12.70 -15.67 38.13
CA GLU A 119 -13.71 -16.46 38.82
C GLU A 119 -13.21 -17.85 39.25
N ALA A 120 -12.40 -18.51 38.40
CA ALA A 120 -11.78 -19.77 38.75
C ALA A 120 -10.83 -19.63 39.94
N LEU A 121 -10.03 -18.55 39.98
CA LEU A 121 -9.16 -18.25 41.11
C LEU A 121 -9.94 -17.97 42.39
N PHE A 122 -11.06 -17.24 42.33
CA PHE A 122 -11.91 -17.04 43.51
C PHE A 122 -12.49 -18.35 44.04
N ARG A 123 -12.97 -19.24 43.16
CA ARG A 123 -13.43 -20.57 43.56
C ARG A 123 -12.31 -21.43 44.16
N GLN A 124 -11.10 -21.33 43.61
CA GLN A 124 -9.93 -22.03 44.15
C GLN A 124 -9.57 -21.52 45.54
N ARG A 125 -9.59 -20.20 45.74
CA ARG A 125 -9.36 -19.57 47.05
C ARG A 125 -10.38 -20.06 48.08
N GLU A 126 -11.66 -20.02 47.74
CA GLU A 126 -12.74 -20.44 48.65
C GLU A 126 -12.63 -21.91 49.05
N ARG A 127 -12.30 -22.80 48.09
CA ARG A 127 -12.04 -24.21 48.39
C ARG A 127 -10.84 -24.39 49.31
N PHE A 128 -9.76 -23.65 49.08
CA PHE A 128 -8.57 -23.70 49.93
C PHE A 128 -8.88 -23.22 51.36
N GLU A 129 -9.63 -22.13 51.51
CA GLU A 129 -10.06 -21.61 52.80
C GLU A 129 -10.93 -22.63 53.56
N GLN A 130 -11.86 -23.30 52.89
CA GLN A 130 -12.68 -24.38 53.46
C GLN A 130 -11.80 -25.57 53.89
N GLN A 131 -10.93 -26.05 53.02
CA GLN A 131 -10.00 -27.15 53.32
C GLN A 131 -9.11 -26.85 54.54
N MET A 132 -8.57 -25.63 54.62
CA MET A 132 -7.77 -25.19 55.75
C MET A 132 -8.59 -25.11 57.05
N ARG A 133 -9.82 -24.60 56.99
CA ARG A 133 -10.72 -24.56 58.14
C ARG A 133 -11.04 -25.96 58.65
N ASP A 134 -11.34 -26.89 57.75
CA ASP A 134 -11.63 -28.29 58.10
C ASP A 134 -10.41 -28.97 58.72
N LEU A 135 -9.22 -28.75 58.17
CA LEU A 135 -7.95 -29.25 58.71
C LEU A 135 -7.70 -28.74 60.13
N LEU A 136 -7.89 -27.44 60.37
CA LEU A 136 -7.71 -26.83 61.68
C LEU A 136 -8.75 -27.35 62.69
N LEU A 137 -10.01 -27.50 62.28
CA LEU A 137 -11.05 -28.09 63.13
C LEU A 137 -10.73 -29.55 63.49
N ALA A 138 -10.19 -30.34 62.55
CA ALA A 138 -9.75 -31.70 62.82
C ALA A 138 -8.61 -31.72 63.86
N HIS A 139 -7.60 -30.86 63.73
CA HIS A 139 -6.51 -30.75 64.70
C HIS A 139 -7.00 -30.26 66.07
N ALA A 140 -7.92 -29.30 66.10
CA ALA A 140 -8.52 -28.83 67.35
C ALA A 140 -9.32 -29.94 68.05
N ARG A 141 -10.01 -30.81 67.30
CA ARG A 141 -10.70 -31.98 67.88
C ARG A 141 -9.72 -32.98 68.49
N LEU A 142 -8.58 -33.23 67.84
CA LEU A 142 -7.53 -34.11 68.40
C LEU A 142 -6.95 -33.55 69.71
N LEU A 143 -6.68 -32.24 69.76
CA LEU A 143 -6.14 -31.60 70.97
C LEU A 143 -7.15 -31.51 72.13
N ASN A 144 -8.44 -31.36 71.81
CA ASN A 144 -9.52 -31.31 72.80
C ASN A 144 -10.09 -32.70 73.14
N ALA A 145 -9.60 -33.77 72.50
CA ALA A 145 -9.92 -35.12 72.93
C ALA A 145 -9.39 -35.27 74.37
N PRO A 146 -10.23 -35.72 75.33
CA PRO A 146 -9.75 -35.94 76.68
C PRO A 146 -8.56 -36.89 76.63
N ASP A 147 -7.51 -36.58 77.41
CA ASP A 147 -6.42 -37.50 77.68
C ASP A 147 -7.02 -38.70 78.40
N ASP A 148 -7.54 -39.66 77.63
CA ASP A 148 -7.86 -40.99 78.08
C ASP A 148 -6.53 -41.54 78.60
N GLY A 149 -6.25 -41.36 79.90
CA GLY A 149 -4.99 -41.66 80.59
C GLY A 149 -4.44 -43.09 80.44
N ARG A 150 -5.07 -43.91 79.59
CA ARG A 150 -4.61 -45.21 79.09
C ARG A 150 -3.20 -45.17 78.49
N GLY A 151 -2.74 -44.02 77.97
CA GLY A 151 -1.37 -43.87 77.47
C GLY A 151 -0.30 -43.77 78.56
N ARG A 152 -0.63 -43.22 79.73
CA ARG A 152 0.29 -43.13 80.87
C ARG A 152 0.34 -44.44 81.65
N ASP A 153 -0.79 -45.12 81.78
CA ASP A 153 -0.88 -46.41 82.49
C ASP A 153 -0.11 -47.55 81.76
N ALA A 154 -0.08 -47.54 80.42
CA ALA A 154 0.65 -48.53 79.63
C ALA A 154 2.19 -48.35 79.73
N LEU A 155 2.66 -47.11 79.85
CA LEU A 155 4.09 -46.82 80.02
C LEU A 155 4.57 -47.21 81.41
N ASP A 156 3.77 -47.00 82.46
CA ASP A 156 4.09 -47.45 83.83
C ASP A 156 4.04 -48.98 83.96
N GLN A 157 3.10 -49.67 83.29
CA GLN A 157 3.07 -51.14 83.28
C GLN A 157 4.27 -51.74 82.55
N SER A 158 4.73 -51.13 81.44
CA SER A 158 5.96 -51.58 80.76
C SER A 158 7.22 -51.37 81.61
N ARG A 159 7.26 -50.30 82.42
CA ARG A 159 8.35 -50.00 83.35
C ARG A 159 8.38 -50.93 84.55
N ALA A 160 7.21 -51.37 85.01
CA ALA A 160 7.10 -52.39 86.06
C ALA A 160 7.51 -53.79 85.56
N LEU A 161 7.21 -54.14 84.30
CA LEU A 161 7.59 -55.42 83.71
C LEU A 161 9.07 -55.48 83.27
N ALA A 162 9.70 -54.35 82.96
CA ALA A 162 11.13 -54.28 82.62
C ALA A 162 12.07 -54.32 83.85
N GLY A 163 11.55 -54.24 85.07
CA GLY A 163 12.33 -54.31 86.31
C GLY A 163 12.66 -55.72 86.81
N GLU A 164 12.07 -56.78 86.23
CA GLU A 164 12.09 -58.14 86.81
C GLU A 164 12.63 -59.27 85.92
N GLN A 165 13.23 -58.99 84.76
CA GLN A 165 14.06 -59.98 84.05
C GLN A 165 15.29 -59.30 83.46
N GLY A 166 16.40 -59.42 84.19
CA GLY A 166 17.70 -59.03 83.70
C GLY A 166 18.27 -60.03 82.71
N GLY A 167 19.50 -59.72 82.30
CA GLY A 167 20.46 -60.75 81.92
C GLY A 167 20.43 -61.13 80.44
N ASP A 168 21.43 -60.57 79.77
CA ASP A 168 22.32 -61.33 78.89
C ASP A 168 21.87 -61.64 77.46
N ALA A 169 22.90 -61.70 76.63
CA ALA A 169 22.96 -62.19 75.27
C ALA A 169 22.55 -61.21 74.14
N ALA A 170 23.62 -60.63 73.59
CA ALA A 170 24.04 -60.85 72.21
C ALA A 170 23.21 -60.22 71.09
N GLY A 171 23.82 -59.18 70.49
CA GLY A 171 24.56 -59.44 69.26
C GLY A 171 23.78 -59.25 67.96
N GLY A 172 24.18 -58.21 67.22
CA GLY A 172 24.14 -58.19 65.76
C GLY A 172 23.07 -57.29 65.18
N ASP A 173 23.42 -56.03 64.90
CA ASP A 173 22.70 -55.23 63.91
C ASP A 173 23.71 -54.83 62.82
N PHE A 174 23.47 -55.36 61.62
CA PHE A 174 24.31 -55.29 60.44
C PHE A 174 23.46 -54.71 59.30
N LEU A 175 23.95 -53.61 58.71
CA LEU A 175 23.63 -53.01 57.39
C LEU A 175 22.27 -52.32 57.25
N PHE A 176 22.18 -50.99 57.07
CA PHE A 176 22.72 -50.10 56.01
C PHE A 176 22.18 -50.39 54.59
N GLY A 177 21.63 -49.35 53.97
CA GLY A 177 21.18 -49.29 52.57
C GLY A 177 20.03 -48.28 52.42
N GLU A 178 20.30 -46.97 52.29
CA GLU A 178 20.54 -46.27 51.00
C GLU A 178 19.48 -46.59 49.94
N GLU A 179 18.51 -45.68 49.74
CA GLU A 179 18.45 -44.67 48.65
C GLU A 179 17.69 -45.23 47.41
N PRO A 180 17.36 -44.47 46.35
CA PRO A 180 16.90 -43.07 46.25
C PRO A 180 15.78 -42.88 45.19
N ALA A 181 15.50 -41.59 44.93
CA ALA A 181 15.03 -40.96 43.69
C ALA A 181 13.53 -40.89 43.41
#